data_AF-D6D4W2-F1
#
_entry.id   AF-D6D4W2-F1
#
_cell.length_a   1.000
_cell.length_b   1.000
_cell.length_c   1.000
_cell.angle_alpha   90.00
_cell.angle_beta   90.00
_cell.angle_gamma   90.00
#
_symmetry.space_group_name_H-M   'P 1'
#
loop_
_entity.id
_entity.type
_entity.pdbx_description
1 polymer ?
#
loop_
_entity_poly.entity_id
_entity_poly.type
_entity_poly.pdbx_seq_one_letter_code
_entity_poly.pdbx_strand_id
1 'polypeptide(L)'
;MAYYDFKKKPALTTKEGEKDVLYPSIVFNGTINTKQLLKQLVARTGYKPGVVEGTLMELVDLVGEYIGQGYRVEVGEFGYFSGKIKSRLVKDKKDLRSPSIQFNGVNFLASKTFKKKATGKLERAQKLFFQASSQLDDEELKRRLLEHVNRYGFITRTTYTELTGRLKNKALEDLKRFAKEGIICKVGRGNQMLFVKNQEDSQTEQNI
;
A
#
# COMPACT_ATOMS: atom_id res chain seq x y z
N MET A 1 -2.51 16.29 -16.39
CA MET A 1 -3.88 15.89 -16.00
C MET A 1 -3.78 14.89 -14.86
N ALA A 2 -4.65 14.98 -13.86
CA ALA A 2 -4.77 13.96 -12.82
C ALA A 2 -5.99 13.08 -13.10
N TYR A 3 -5.92 11.79 -12.78
CA TYR A 3 -7.02 10.86 -13.04
C TYR A 3 -7.82 10.54 -11.78
N TYR A 4 -9.11 10.27 -11.94
CA TYR A 4 -9.96 9.72 -10.87
C TYR A 4 -10.76 8.52 -11.38
N ASP A 5 -11.15 7.64 -10.45
CA ASP A 5 -12.07 6.54 -10.70
C ASP A 5 -13.04 6.38 -9.53
N PHE A 6 -14.15 5.70 -9.75
CA PHE A 6 -15.18 5.49 -8.75
C PHE A 6 -14.96 4.17 -8.00
N LYS A 7 -14.84 4.26 -6.67
CA LYS A 7 -14.74 3.10 -5.78
C LYS A 7 -16.02 2.92 -4.98
N LYS A 8 -16.39 1.67 -4.70
CA LYS A 8 -17.50 1.36 -3.78
C LYS A 8 -17.13 1.80 -2.36
N LYS A 9 -18.05 2.49 -1.69
CA LYS A 9 -17.91 2.87 -0.28
C LYS A 9 -17.73 1.60 0.57
N PRO A 10 -16.69 1.52 1.42
CA PRO A 10 -16.50 0.37 2.29
C PRO A 10 -17.66 0.25 3.29
N ALA A 11 -18.14 -0.99 3.50
CA ALA A 11 -19.34 -1.30 4.29
C ALA A 11 -19.33 -0.76 5.72
N LEU A 12 -18.14 -0.48 6.28
CA LEU A 12 -17.94 0.11 7.62
C LEU A 12 -18.57 1.50 7.84
N THR A 13 -19.05 2.16 6.78
CA THR A 13 -19.69 3.50 6.85
C THR A 13 -21.07 3.54 6.19
N THR A 14 -21.61 2.39 5.79
CA THR A 14 -22.92 2.29 5.13
C THR A 14 -23.94 1.83 6.15
N LYS A 15 -24.97 2.64 6.42
CA LYS A 15 -26.11 2.20 7.24
C LYS A 15 -26.88 1.13 6.47
N GLU A 16 -27.40 0.12 7.16
CA GLU A 16 -28.25 -0.92 6.55
C GLU A 16 -29.40 -0.25 5.77
N GLY A 17 -29.42 -0.43 4.44
CA GLY A 17 -30.42 0.14 3.53
C GLY A 17 -29.93 1.22 2.54
N GLU A 18 -28.69 1.72 2.66
CA GLU A 18 -28.11 2.61 1.63
C GLU A 18 -27.69 1.82 0.38
N LYS A 19 -28.28 2.15 -0.78
CA LYS A 19 -27.87 1.65 -2.11
C LYS A 19 -26.36 1.82 -2.30
N ASP A 20 -25.70 0.90 -3.01
CA ASP A 20 -24.26 0.95 -3.35
C ASP A 20 -23.80 2.36 -3.79
N VAL A 21 -23.23 3.15 -2.86
CA VAL A 21 -22.72 4.50 -3.16
C VAL A 21 -21.28 4.40 -3.65
N LEU A 22 -21.00 5.00 -4.81
CA LEU A 22 -19.66 5.15 -5.35
C LEU A 22 -19.06 6.50 -4.94
N TYR A 23 -17.77 6.52 -4.57
CA TYR A 23 -17.03 7.76 -4.30
C TYR A 23 -15.84 7.91 -5.26
N PRO A 24 -15.52 9.14 -5.71
CA PRO A 24 -14.35 9.37 -6.53
C PRO A 24 -13.08 9.20 -5.68
N SER A 25 -12.16 8.38 -6.18
CA SER A 25 -10.83 8.17 -5.65
C SER A 25 -9.83 8.67 -6.68
N ILE A 26 -8.80 9.40 -6.22
CA ILE A 26 -7.67 9.75 -7.08
C ILE A 26 -6.98 8.47 -7.55
N VAL A 27 -6.52 8.52 -8.79
CA VAL A 27 -5.73 7.50 -9.46
C VAL A 27 -4.34 8.09 -9.69
N PHE A 28 -3.34 7.51 -9.02
CA PHE A 28 -1.97 8.02 -9.09
C PHE A 28 -1.31 7.57 -10.39
N ASN A 29 -0.68 8.51 -11.12
CA ASN A 29 0.10 8.22 -12.33
C ASN A 29 1.45 7.54 -12.03
N GLY A 30 1.80 7.43 -10.76
CA GLY A 30 3.08 6.92 -10.28
C GLY A 30 3.52 7.67 -9.03
N THR A 31 4.73 7.37 -8.57
CA THR A 31 5.37 8.04 -7.43
C THR A 31 6.65 8.69 -7.92
N ILE A 32 6.74 10.02 -7.80
CA ILE A 32 7.99 10.75 -8.01
C ILE A 32 8.82 10.62 -6.74
N ASN A 33 9.98 9.98 -6.84
CA ASN A 33 10.89 9.83 -5.69
C ASN A 33 11.75 11.08 -5.48
N THR A 34 12.41 11.16 -4.31
CA THR A 34 13.26 12.31 -3.96
C THR A 34 14.35 12.58 -4.99
N LYS A 35 15.03 11.54 -5.51
CA LYS A 35 16.08 11.69 -6.51
C LYS A 35 15.56 12.31 -7.82
N GLN A 36 14.38 11.89 -8.27
CA GLN A 36 13.72 12.45 -9.45
C GLN A 36 13.31 13.90 -9.23
N LEU A 37 12.76 14.22 -8.06
CA LEU A 37 12.36 15.58 -7.70
C LEU A 37 13.58 16.52 -7.63
N LEU A 38 14.66 16.09 -6.97
CA LEU A 38 15.90 16.86 -6.86
C LEU A 38 16.55 17.10 -8.23
N LYS A 39 16.54 16.09 -9.12
CA LYS A 39 17.03 16.26 -10.50
C LYS A 39 16.28 17.37 -11.24
N GLN A 40 14.96 17.42 -11.09
CA GLN A 40 14.15 18.49 -11.69
C GLN A 40 14.42 19.86 -11.05
N LEU A 41 14.63 19.89 -9.73
CA LEU A 41 14.94 21.13 -9.00
C LEU A 41 16.29 21.70 -9.45
N VAL A 42 17.34 20.88 -9.46
CA VAL A 42 18.68 21.25 -9.94
C VAL A 42 18.64 21.76 -11.38
N ALA A 43 17.90 21.08 -12.26
CA ALA A 43 17.77 21.50 -13.65
C ALA A 43 17.10 22.88 -13.81
N ARG A 44 16.27 23.30 -12.85
CA ARG A 44 15.58 24.60 -12.86
C ARG A 44 16.38 25.71 -12.18
N THR A 45 17.17 25.38 -11.16
CA THR A 45 17.89 26.39 -10.35
C THR A 45 19.37 26.52 -10.69
N GLY A 46 19.97 25.50 -11.33
CA GLY A 46 21.42 25.43 -11.56
C GLY A 46 22.24 25.11 -10.31
N TYR A 47 21.61 24.78 -9.19
CA TYR A 47 22.32 24.45 -7.95
C TYR A 47 23.06 23.11 -8.04
N LYS A 48 24.18 22.99 -7.34
CA LYS A 48 24.92 21.72 -7.26
C LYS A 48 24.04 20.66 -6.58
N PRO A 49 23.87 19.45 -7.18
CA PRO A 49 23.00 18.40 -6.62
C PRO A 49 23.26 18.08 -5.15
N GLY A 50 24.53 17.94 -4.76
CA GLY A 50 24.90 17.60 -3.39
C GLY A 50 24.52 18.68 -2.36
N VAL A 51 24.50 19.96 -2.76
CA VAL A 51 24.05 21.04 -1.88
C VAL A 51 22.55 20.96 -1.66
N VAL A 52 21.77 20.78 -2.73
CA VAL A 52 20.31 20.69 -2.63
C VAL A 52 19.88 19.45 -1.84
N GLU A 53 20.54 18.31 -2.05
CA GLU A 53 20.28 17.08 -1.30
C GLU A 53 20.62 17.25 0.18
N GLY A 54 21.80 17.80 0.49
CA GLY A 54 22.23 18.07 1.87
C GLY A 54 21.29 19.03 2.59
N THR A 55 20.88 20.13 1.94
CA THR A 55 19.92 21.08 2.52
C THR A 55 18.57 20.45 2.81
N LEU A 56 18.08 19.55 1.94
CA LEU A 56 16.82 18.86 2.18
C LEU A 56 16.91 17.90 3.37
N MET A 57 18.02 17.16 3.50
CA MET A 57 18.26 16.26 4.63
C MET A 57 18.34 17.03 5.95
N GLU A 58 19.14 18.09 5.99
CA GLU A 58 19.31 18.94 7.17
C GLU A 58 17.98 19.58 7.60
N LEU A 59 17.18 20.04 6.64
CA LEU A 59 15.85 20.59 6.92
C LEU A 59 14.91 19.54 7.55
N VAL A 60 14.96 18.30 7.09
CA VAL A 60 14.16 17.20 7.66
C VAL A 60 14.56 16.93 9.10
N ASP A 61 15.87 16.89 9.38
CA ASP A 61 16.40 16.66 10.72
C ASP A 61 16.04 17.79 11.68
N LEU A 62 16.22 19.05 11.29
CA LEU A 62 15.83 20.22 12.09
C LEU A 62 14.32 20.25 12.40
N VAL A 63 13.48 19.99 11.39
CA VAL A 63 12.03 19.92 11.58
C VAL A 63 11.68 18.80 12.57
N GLY A 64 12.32 17.63 12.44
CA GLY A 64 12.12 16.49 13.34
C GLY A 64 12.52 16.81 14.78
N GLU A 65 13.66 17.44 14.97
CA GLU A 65 14.19 17.83 16.28
C GLU A 65 13.23 18.80 16.99
N TYR A 66 12.83 19.88 16.33
CA TYR A 66 11.91 20.86 16.92
C TYR A 66 10.53 20.28 17.22
N ILE A 67 10.02 19.35 16.38
CA ILE A 67 8.79 18.62 16.70
C ILE A 67 8.97 17.76 17.95
N GLY A 68 10.12 17.08 18.10
CA GLY A 68 10.46 16.31 19.30
C GLY A 68 10.52 17.16 20.56
N GLN A 69 10.93 18.42 20.43
CA GLN A 69 10.91 19.43 21.51
C GLN A 69 9.51 20.01 21.78
N GLY A 70 8.48 19.62 21.01
CA GLY A 70 7.10 20.04 21.20
C GLY A 70 6.68 21.27 20.38
N TYR A 71 7.54 21.77 19.48
CA TYR A 71 7.20 22.88 18.61
C TYR A 71 6.33 22.44 17.43
N ARG A 72 5.52 23.39 16.96
CA ARG A 72 4.90 23.34 15.63
C ARG A 72 5.79 24.12 14.68
N VAL A 73 6.27 23.45 13.63
CA VAL A 73 7.27 24.02 12.71
C VAL A 73 6.59 24.42 11.40
N GLU A 74 6.77 25.68 10.98
CA GLU A 74 6.36 26.17 9.67
C GLU A 74 7.48 25.97 8.65
N VAL A 75 7.17 25.34 7.52
CA VAL A 75 8.12 25.12 6.42
C VAL A 75 7.66 25.91 5.20
N GLY A 76 7.98 27.19 5.20
CA GLY A 76 7.66 28.13 4.12
C GLY A 76 6.24 27.98 3.59
N GLU A 77 6.10 27.95 2.26
CA GLU A 77 4.79 27.78 1.65
C GLU A 77 4.24 26.35 1.70
N PHE A 78 4.97 25.33 2.19
CA PHE A 78 4.40 23.98 2.29
C PHE A 78 3.31 23.92 3.36
N GLY A 79 3.58 24.49 4.53
CA GLY A 79 2.64 24.53 5.66
C GLY A 79 3.30 24.18 6.97
N TYR A 80 2.55 23.54 7.87
CA TYR A 80 2.97 23.28 9.24
C TYR A 80 3.11 21.79 9.53
N PHE A 81 4.17 21.43 10.24
CA PHE A 81 4.35 20.11 10.83
C PHE A 81 4.18 20.19 12.35
N SER A 82 3.50 19.21 12.93
CA SER A 82 3.33 19.11 14.38
C SER A 82 3.33 17.66 14.86
N GLY A 83 3.80 17.45 16.08
CA GLY A 83 3.79 16.13 16.71
C GLY A 83 2.36 15.63 16.96
N LYS A 84 2.13 14.35 16.70
CA LYS A 84 0.91 13.64 17.10
C LYS A 84 1.23 12.78 18.31
N ILE A 85 0.36 12.81 19.33
CA ILE A 85 0.48 11.94 20.50
C ILE A 85 -0.58 10.85 20.48
N LYS A 86 -0.28 9.72 21.12
CA LYS A 86 -1.21 8.62 21.37
C LYS A 86 -1.16 8.27 22.85
N SER A 87 -2.33 8.03 23.41
CA SER A 87 -2.51 7.56 24.78
C SER A 87 -3.79 6.73 24.87
N ARG A 88 -3.94 6.01 26.00
CA ARG A 88 -5.24 5.44 26.38
C ARG A 88 -6.19 6.55 26.80
N LEU A 89 -7.48 6.40 26.48
CA LEU A 89 -8.51 7.33 26.94
C LEU A 89 -8.76 7.09 28.43
N VAL A 90 -8.77 8.17 29.20
CA VAL A 90 -9.06 8.15 30.65
C VAL A 90 -10.17 9.14 30.97
N LYS A 91 -10.96 8.86 32.00
CA LYS A 91 -12.00 9.79 32.47
C LYS A 91 -11.39 10.89 33.35
N ASP A 92 -10.42 10.53 34.19
CA ASP A 92 -9.75 11.44 35.09
C ASP A 92 -8.29 11.70 34.69
N LYS A 93 -7.85 12.96 34.82
CA LYS A 93 -6.48 13.37 34.46
C LYS A 93 -5.40 12.65 35.28
N LYS A 94 -5.73 12.23 36.51
CA LYS A 94 -4.81 11.54 37.43
C LYS A 94 -4.50 10.10 37.01
N ASP A 95 -5.34 9.50 36.17
CA ASP A 95 -5.22 8.12 35.73
C ASP A 95 -4.21 7.94 34.58
N LEU A 96 -3.77 9.04 33.97
CA LEU A 96 -2.80 9.03 32.88
C LEU A 96 -1.54 9.78 33.29
N ARG A 97 -0.42 9.06 33.32
CA ARG A 97 0.91 9.61 33.59
C ARG A 97 1.68 9.82 32.29
N SER A 98 2.64 10.75 32.30
CA SER A 98 3.47 11.08 31.13
C SER A 98 4.11 9.86 30.44
N PRO A 99 4.61 8.83 31.15
CA PRO A 99 5.18 7.64 30.50
C PRO A 99 4.18 6.84 29.64
N SER A 100 2.87 7.02 29.87
CA SER A 100 1.80 6.37 29.10
C SER A 100 1.38 7.18 27.86
N ILE A 101 1.99 8.35 27.63
CA ILE A 101 1.76 9.20 26.46
C ILE A 101 2.99 9.09 25.57
N GLN A 102 2.77 8.78 24.30
CA GLN A 102 3.87 8.57 23.33
C GLN A 102 3.61 9.37 22.06
N PHE A 103 4.69 9.80 21.39
CA PHE A 103 4.59 10.29 20.03
C PHE A 103 4.11 9.17 19.09
N ASN A 104 3.19 9.51 18.20
CA ASN A 104 2.55 8.62 17.24
C ASN A 104 2.47 9.29 15.87
N GLY A 105 3.64 9.74 15.40
CA GLY A 105 3.83 10.36 14.09
C GLY A 105 3.71 11.88 14.09
N VAL A 106 3.58 12.43 12.88
CA VAL A 106 3.55 13.86 12.60
C VAL A 106 2.29 14.18 11.81
N ASN A 107 1.65 15.30 12.13
CA ASN A 107 0.58 15.88 11.33
C ASN A 107 1.18 16.91 10.36
N PHE A 108 0.75 16.89 9.10
CA PHE A 108 1.07 17.92 8.13
C PHE A 108 -0.19 18.72 7.78
N LEU A 109 -0.16 20.00 8.09
CA LEU A 109 -1.19 20.95 7.67
C LEU A 109 -0.67 21.77 6.48
N ALA A 110 -1.11 21.39 5.29
CA ALA A 110 -0.81 22.13 4.07
C ALA A 110 -1.27 23.60 4.16
N SER A 111 -0.41 24.52 3.73
CA SER A 111 -0.74 25.96 3.65
C SER A 111 -1.83 26.22 2.60
N LYS A 112 -2.44 27.42 2.66
CA LYS A 112 -3.41 27.83 1.63
C LYS A 112 -2.75 27.96 0.25
N THR A 113 -1.51 28.45 0.17
CA THR A 113 -0.78 28.61 -1.09
C THR A 113 -0.41 27.26 -1.70
N PHE A 114 0.02 26.30 -0.88
CA PHE A 114 0.30 24.93 -1.34
C PHE A 114 -0.93 24.24 -1.89
N LYS A 115 -2.07 24.31 -1.19
CA LYS A 115 -3.33 23.74 -1.67
C LYS A 115 -3.74 24.31 -3.02
N LYS A 116 -3.62 25.64 -3.20
CA LYS A 116 -3.91 26.29 -4.48
C LYS A 116 -2.99 25.80 -5.61
N LYS A 117 -1.69 25.64 -5.35
CA LYS A 117 -0.71 25.11 -6.32
C LYS A 117 -0.94 23.63 -6.64
N ALA A 118 -1.48 22.85 -5.70
CA ALA A 118 -1.77 21.43 -5.86
C ALA A 118 -3.10 21.13 -6.59
N THR A 119 -3.90 22.16 -6.91
CA THR A 119 -5.15 21.98 -7.67
C THR A 119 -4.84 21.85 -9.16
N GLY A 120 -5.41 20.84 -9.81
CA GLY A 120 -5.30 20.60 -11.25
C GLY A 120 -6.59 20.08 -11.85
N LYS A 121 -6.63 19.97 -13.19
CA LYS A 121 -7.76 19.37 -13.91
C LYS A 121 -7.82 17.86 -13.69
N LEU A 122 -9.02 17.35 -13.43
CA LEU A 122 -9.32 15.94 -13.23
C LEU A 122 -10.03 15.35 -14.44
N GLU A 123 -9.58 14.18 -14.87
CA GLU A 123 -10.24 13.39 -15.90
C GLU A 123 -10.53 11.98 -15.39
N ARG A 124 -11.62 11.40 -15.89
CA ARG A 124 -11.95 10.02 -15.53
C ARG A 124 -10.91 9.10 -16.15
N ALA A 125 -10.33 8.21 -15.35
CA ALA A 125 -9.42 7.19 -15.86
C ALA A 125 -10.14 6.34 -16.91
N GLN A 126 -9.66 6.36 -18.16
CA GLN A 126 -10.10 5.38 -19.13
C GLN A 126 -9.56 4.00 -18.71
N LYS A 127 -10.33 2.93 -18.95
CA LYS A 127 -9.99 1.53 -18.60
C LYS A 127 -8.59 1.07 -19.05
N LEU A 128 -7.95 1.81 -19.95
CA LEU A 128 -6.63 1.54 -20.51
C LEU A 128 -5.48 1.59 -19.47
N PHE A 129 -5.64 2.30 -18.34
CA PHE A 129 -4.53 2.52 -17.40
C PHE A 129 -4.37 1.48 -16.30
N PHE A 130 -5.35 0.59 -16.10
CA PHE A 130 -5.28 -0.43 -15.04
C PHE A 130 -5.83 -1.76 -15.53
N GLN A 131 -5.02 -2.82 -15.39
CA GLN A 131 -5.54 -4.17 -15.44
C GLN A 131 -6.52 -4.33 -14.27
N ALA A 132 -7.81 -4.23 -14.56
CA ALA A 132 -8.81 -4.83 -13.70
C ALA A 132 -8.41 -6.30 -13.55
N SER A 133 -8.21 -6.76 -12.31
CA SER A 133 -7.98 -8.17 -12.06
C SER A 133 -9.05 -8.96 -12.79
N SER A 134 -8.66 -9.96 -13.56
CA SER A 134 -9.62 -10.82 -14.24
C SER A 134 -10.67 -11.32 -13.23
N GLN A 135 -11.93 -11.18 -13.59
CA GLN A 135 -13.05 -11.72 -12.82
C GLN A 135 -13.33 -13.14 -13.32
N LEU A 136 -12.27 -13.96 -13.41
CA LEU A 136 -12.43 -15.38 -13.68
C LEU A 136 -13.13 -16.03 -12.49
N ASP A 137 -14.03 -16.94 -12.81
CA ASP A 137 -14.75 -17.75 -11.84
C ASP A 137 -13.79 -18.68 -11.08
N ASP A 138 -14.16 -19.04 -9.85
CA ASP A 138 -13.31 -19.83 -8.95
C ASP A 138 -12.96 -21.20 -9.55
N GLU A 139 -13.88 -21.82 -10.30
CA GLU A 139 -13.64 -23.10 -10.96
C GLU A 139 -12.56 -23.00 -12.05
N GLU A 140 -12.59 -21.92 -12.85
CA GLU A 140 -11.62 -21.72 -13.93
C GLU A 140 -10.23 -21.40 -13.38
N LEU A 141 -10.15 -20.67 -12.25
CA LEU A 141 -8.89 -20.46 -11.53
C LEU A 141 -8.29 -21.77 -11.03
N LYS A 142 -9.14 -22.62 -10.42
CA LYS A 142 -8.73 -23.93 -9.91
C LYS A 142 -8.28 -24.85 -11.05
N ARG A 143 -8.99 -24.85 -12.17
CA ARG A 143 -8.63 -25.63 -13.37
C ARG A 143 -7.24 -25.25 -13.89
N ARG A 144 -6.98 -23.96 -14.11
CA ARG A 144 -5.67 -23.46 -14.60
C ARG A 144 -4.53 -23.71 -13.62
N LEU A 145 -4.81 -23.55 -12.32
CA LEU A 145 -3.86 -23.88 -11.26
C LEU A 145 -3.45 -25.36 -11.32
N LEU A 146 -4.44 -26.26 -11.32
CA LEU A 146 -4.21 -27.70 -11.34
C LEU A 146 -3.52 -28.16 -12.62
N GLU A 147 -3.90 -27.63 -13.78
CA GLU A 147 -3.27 -27.94 -15.06
C GLU A 147 -1.76 -27.61 -15.03
N HIS A 148 -1.41 -26.43 -14.50
CA HIS A 148 -0.02 -26.01 -14.39
C HIS A 148 0.76 -26.83 -13.34
N VAL A 149 0.19 -27.02 -12.16
CA VAL A 149 0.82 -27.78 -11.08
C VAL A 149 0.98 -29.26 -11.45
N ASN A 150 0.04 -29.86 -12.18
CA ASN A 150 0.18 -31.23 -12.70
C ASN A 150 1.28 -31.34 -13.76
N ARG A 151 1.48 -30.30 -14.58
CA ARG A 151 2.48 -30.30 -15.65
C ARG A 151 3.90 -30.01 -15.17
N TYR A 152 4.06 -29.11 -14.19
CA TYR A 152 5.37 -28.61 -13.74
C TYR A 152 5.71 -28.93 -12.28
N GLY A 153 4.78 -29.50 -11.50
CA GLY A 153 4.98 -29.93 -10.11
C GLY A 153 4.90 -28.80 -9.07
N PHE A 154 5.10 -27.54 -9.47
CA PHE A 154 5.03 -26.37 -8.60
C PHE A 154 4.48 -25.15 -9.34
N ILE A 155 4.09 -24.13 -8.59
CA ILE A 155 3.66 -22.84 -9.11
C ILE A 155 4.13 -21.70 -8.20
N THR A 156 4.52 -20.59 -8.81
CA THR A 156 4.83 -19.34 -8.10
C THR A 156 3.68 -18.35 -8.20
N ARG A 157 3.63 -17.36 -7.31
CA ARG A 157 2.66 -16.24 -7.42
C ARG A 157 2.75 -15.55 -8.79
N THR A 158 3.96 -15.36 -9.32
CA THR A 158 4.18 -14.68 -10.60
C THR A 158 3.58 -15.47 -11.75
N THR A 159 3.90 -16.76 -11.83
CA THR A 159 3.36 -17.68 -12.84
C THR A 159 1.83 -17.78 -12.74
N TYR A 160 1.28 -17.82 -11.53
CA TYR A 160 -0.17 -17.82 -11.32
C TYR A 160 -0.83 -16.51 -11.79
N THR A 161 -0.22 -15.36 -11.53
CA THR A 161 -0.68 -14.07 -12.06
C THR A 161 -0.67 -14.06 -13.60
N GLU A 162 0.35 -14.63 -14.24
CA GLU A 162 0.44 -14.72 -15.71
C GLU A 162 -0.65 -15.62 -16.30
N LEU A 163 -0.92 -16.77 -15.69
CA LEU A 163 -1.94 -17.73 -16.15
C LEU A 163 -3.37 -17.22 -15.99
N THR A 164 -3.62 -16.47 -14.91
CA THR A 164 -4.98 -16.06 -14.53
C THR A 164 -5.28 -14.60 -14.87
N GLY A 165 -4.27 -13.76 -15.08
CA GLY A 165 -4.45 -12.30 -15.18
C GLY A 165 -4.90 -11.66 -13.86
N ARG A 166 -4.72 -12.35 -12.72
CA ARG A 166 -5.04 -11.84 -11.39
C ARG A 166 -3.95 -10.91 -10.89
N LEU A 167 -4.34 -9.75 -10.33
CA LEU A 167 -3.40 -8.82 -9.70
C LEU A 167 -2.62 -9.50 -8.57
N LYS A 168 -1.36 -9.08 -8.36
CA LYS A 168 -0.40 -9.72 -7.42
C LYS A 168 -0.98 -10.04 -6.04
N ASN A 169 -1.81 -9.14 -5.48
CA ASN A 169 -2.40 -9.34 -4.14
C ASN A 169 -3.55 -10.37 -4.17
N LYS A 170 -4.47 -10.27 -5.15
CA LYS A 170 -5.54 -11.25 -5.33
C LYS A 170 -5.00 -12.64 -5.66
N ALA A 171 -4.00 -12.70 -6.55
CA ALA A 171 -3.29 -13.94 -6.87
C ALA A 171 -2.71 -14.63 -5.63
N LEU A 172 -2.14 -13.85 -4.70
CA LEU A 172 -1.62 -14.38 -3.44
C LEU A 172 -2.73 -14.82 -2.48
N GLU A 173 -3.85 -14.10 -2.42
CA GLU A 173 -5.03 -14.49 -1.65
C GLU A 173 -5.64 -15.80 -2.15
N ASP A 174 -5.81 -15.93 -3.47
CA ASP A 174 -6.33 -17.15 -4.12
C ASP A 174 -5.43 -18.36 -3.79
N LEU A 175 -4.10 -18.23 -3.96
CA LEU A 175 -3.16 -19.31 -3.63
C LEU A 175 -3.17 -19.68 -2.14
N LYS A 176 -3.30 -18.70 -1.24
CA LYS A 176 -3.46 -18.98 0.20
C LYS A 176 -4.76 -19.69 0.50
N ARG A 177 -5.84 -19.34 -0.19
CA ARG A 177 -7.15 -19.99 -0.05
C ARG A 177 -7.08 -21.44 -0.53
N PHE A 178 -6.52 -21.70 -1.72
CA PHE A 178 -6.32 -23.07 -2.22
C PHE A 178 -5.39 -23.90 -1.35
N ALA A 179 -4.40 -23.25 -0.69
CA ALA A 179 -3.57 -23.93 0.30
C ALA A 179 -4.34 -24.30 1.58
N LYS A 180 -5.29 -23.46 2.00
CA LYS A 180 -6.19 -23.77 3.12
C LYS A 180 -7.20 -24.85 2.78
N GLU A 181 -7.63 -24.93 1.52
CA GLU A 181 -8.52 -25.97 0.98
C GLU A 181 -7.80 -27.30 0.73
N GLY A 182 -6.48 -27.40 0.96
CA GLY A 182 -5.71 -28.65 0.85
C GLY A 182 -5.33 -29.04 -0.58
N ILE A 183 -5.56 -28.19 -1.58
CA ILE A 183 -5.26 -28.47 -2.99
C ILE A 183 -3.76 -28.36 -3.28
N ILE A 184 -3.10 -27.39 -2.64
CA ILE A 184 -1.68 -27.09 -2.79
C ILE A 184 -1.02 -26.86 -1.43
N CYS A 185 0.25 -27.23 -1.28
CA CYS A 185 1.03 -26.96 -0.08
C CYS A 185 1.96 -25.77 -0.30
N LYS A 186 2.02 -24.88 0.69
CA LYS A 186 2.94 -23.75 0.67
C LYS A 186 4.33 -24.21 1.12
N VAL A 187 5.33 -24.01 0.27
CA VAL A 187 6.74 -24.32 0.54
C VAL A 187 7.58 -23.04 0.43
N GLY A 188 8.54 -22.88 1.34
CA GLY A 188 9.45 -21.73 1.35
C GLY A 188 8.96 -20.49 2.12
N ARG A 189 9.79 -19.44 2.15
CA ARG A 189 9.57 -18.19 2.90
C ARG A 189 9.95 -16.96 2.07
N GLY A 190 9.25 -15.85 2.30
CA GLY A 190 9.57 -14.55 1.69
C GLY A 190 9.46 -14.55 0.16
N ASN A 191 10.54 -14.18 -0.54
CA ASN A 191 10.57 -14.09 -2.00
C ASN A 191 10.70 -15.45 -2.72
N GLN A 192 11.03 -16.53 -2.00
CA GLN A 192 11.13 -17.89 -2.54
C GLN A 192 9.89 -18.73 -2.21
N MET A 193 8.72 -18.11 -2.12
CA MET A 193 7.47 -18.83 -1.86
C MET A 193 7.00 -19.57 -3.11
N LEU A 194 6.86 -20.89 -2.97
CA LEU A 194 6.41 -21.84 -3.97
C LEU A 194 5.16 -22.55 -3.45
N PHE A 195 4.28 -22.96 -4.36
CA PHE A 195 3.14 -23.80 -4.05
C PHE A 195 3.26 -25.10 -4.84
N VAL A 196 3.16 -26.23 -4.17
CA VAL A 196 3.28 -27.57 -4.78
C VAL A 196 1.98 -28.33 -4.63
N LYS A 197 1.74 -29.36 -5.45
CA LYS A 197 0.57 -30.23 -5.25
C LYS A 197 0.66 -30.93 -3.90
N ASN A 198 -0.45 -31.00 -3.17
CA ASN A 198 -0.50 -31.86 -1.99
C ASN A 198 -0.40 -33.33 -2.45
N GLN A 199 0.58 -34.08 -1.93
CA GLN A 199 0.64 -35.52 -2.07
C GLN A 199 0.24 -36.14 -0.74
N GLU A 200 -1.04 -36.46 -0.58
CA GLU A 200 -1.47 -37.45 0.41
C GLU A 200 -1.61 -38.78 -0.33
N ASP A 201 -0.60 -39.64 -0.14
CA ASP A 201 -0.65 -41.11 -0.03
C ASP A 201 0.69 -41.73 -0.48
N SER A 202 1.66 -41.87 0.45
CA SER A 202 2.78 -42.82 0.38
C SER A 202 3.57 -42.95 1.71
N GLN A 203 2.89 -42.97 2.87
CA GLN A 203 3.50 -43.47 4.12
C GLN A 203 2.46 -44.20 4.99
N THR A 204 1.85 -45.25 4.44
CA THR A 204 1.30 -46.35 5.24
C THR A 204 1.69 -47.64 4.53
N GLU A 205 2.81 -48.24 4.95
CA GLU A 205 3.18 -49.67 4.91
C GLU A 205 4.71 -49.79 4.90
N GLN A 206 5.21 -50.70 5.75
CA GLN A 206 6.62 -51.00 6.09
C GLN A 206 7.15 -50.07 7.21
N ASN A 207 7.25 -50.49 8.47
CA ASN A 207 7.76 -51.77 8.94
C ASN A 207 7.07 -52.27 10.23
N ILE A 208 6.80 -53.57 10.21
CA ILE A 208 6.74 -54.48 11.36
C ILE A 208 8.13 -54.53 12.01
#